data_AF-A0A6A5ARR0-F1
#
_entry.id   AF-A0A6A5ARR0-F1
#
_cell.length_a   1.000
_cell.length_b   1.000
_cell.length_c   1.000
_cell.angle_alpha   90.00
_cell.angle_beta   90.00
_cell.angle_gamma   90.00
#
_symmetry.space_group_name_H-M   'P 1'
#
loop_
_entity.id
_entity.type
_entity.pdbx_description
1 polymer ?
#
loop_
_entity_poly.entity_id
_entity_poly.type
_entity_poly.pdbx_seq_one_letter_code
_entity_poly.pdbx_strand_id
1 'polypeptide(L)'
;EKVLHSVVRCVYDNIFTWLVEKVNKGIHNPSRASQTVGILDIYGFEIFHENLFEQLCINYVNEKLQQLFISQTLQSEQLEYKREGIAWVNIQFFNNQAYIYIQNA
;
A
#
# COMPACT_ATOMS: atom_id res chain seq x y z
N GLU A 1 22.68 24.80 -9.31
CA GLU A 1 22.54 23.67 -8.36
C GLU A 1 21.17 22.99 -8.44
N LYS A 2 20.05 23.64 -8.08
CA LYS A 2 18.70 23.03 -8.11
C LYS A 2 18.29 22.38 -9.45
N VAL A 3 18.62 23.01 -10.59
CA VAL A 3 18.33 22.47 -11.93
C VAL A 3 19.07 21.15 -12.20
N LEU A 4 20.34 21.05 -11.76
CA LEU A 4 21.13 19.83 -11.93
C LEU A 4 20.51 18.67 -11.15
N HIS A 5 20.10 18.90 -9.89
CA HIS A 5 19.41 17.89 -9.09
C HIS A 5 18.12 17.41 -9.77
N SER A 6 17.30 18.32 -10.30
CA SER A 6 16.07 17.96 -11.01
C SER A 6 16.34 17.14 -12.27
N VAL A 7 17.37 17.50 -13.04
CA VAL A 7 17.76 16.75 -14.25
C VAL A 7 18.27 15.36 -13.89
N VAL A 8 19.11 15.24 -12.86
CA VAL A 8 19.63 13.94 -12.39
C VAL A 8 18.48 13.03 -11.93
N ARG A 9 17.53 13.56 -11.15
CA ARG A 9 16.34 12.81 -10.71
C ARG A 9 15.51 12.33 -11.90
N CYS A 10 15.25 13.20 -12.87
CA CYS A 10 14.51 12.84 -14.09
C CYS A 10 15.21 11.76 -14.91
N VAL A 11 16.54 11.85 -15.10
CA VAL A 11 17.30 10.83 -15.81
C VAL A 11 17.24 9.49 -15.07
N TYR A 12 17.41 9.50 -13.74
CA TYR A 12 17.31 8.29 -12.93
C TYR A 12 15.91 7.65 -13.03
N ASP A 13 14.85 8.44 -12.88
CA ASP A 13 13.46 7.98 -12.97
C ASP A 13 13.18 7.32 -14.34
N ASN A 14 13.69 7.90 -15.43
CA ASN A 14 13.55 7.35 -16.78
C ASN A 14 14.30 6.02 -16.96
N ILE A 15 15.54 5.93 -16.44
CA ILE A 15 16.35 4.70 -16.51
C ILE A 15 15.69 3.59 -15.69
N PHE A 16 15.23 3.91 -14.48
CA PHE A 16 14.53 2.97 -13.62
C PHE A 16 13.24 2.45 -14.27
N THR A 17 12.44 3.35 -14.83
CA THR A 17 11.21 2.98 -15.56
C THR A 17 11.52 2.05 -16.74
N TRP A 18 12.52 2.40 -17.55
CA TRP A 18 12.95 1.56 -18.68
C TRP A 18 13.43 0.17 -18.22
N LEU A 19 14.15 0.08 -17.10
CA LEU A 19 14.61 -1.19 -16.55
C LEU A 19 13.42 -2.06 -16.13
N VAL A 20 12.46 -1.50 -15.39
CA VAL A 20 11.23 -2.20 -14.98
C VAL A 20 10.47 -2.72 -16.19
N GLU A 21 10.31 -1.91 -17.23
CA GLU A 21 9.66 -2.35 -18.47
C GLU A 21 10.39 -3.50 -19.17
N LYS A 22 11.73 -3.45 -19.19
CA LYS A 22 12.54 -4.52 -19.80
C LYS A 22 12.42 -5.83 -19.03
N VAL A 23 12.48 -5.78 -17.70
CA VAL A 23 12.26 -6.95 -16.84
C VAL A 23 10.85 -7.52 -17.04
N ASN A 24 9.83 -6.67 -17.05
CA ASN A 24 8.44 -7.09 -17.27
C ASN A 24 8.24 -7.76 -18.63
N LYS A 25 8.87 -7.24 -19.70
CA LYS A 25 8.86 -7.88 -21.04
C LYS A 25 9.57 -9.24 -21.03
N GLY A 26 10.63 -9.40 -20.24
CA GLY A 26 11.37 -10.66 -20.11
C GLY A 26 10.61 -11.75 -19.34
N ILE A 27 9.77 -11.37 -18.38
CA ILE A 27 8.98 -12.29 -17.55
C ILE A 27 7.58 -12.54 -18.15
N HIS A 28 7.14 -11.71 -19.10
CA HIS A 28 5.81 -11.79 -19.69
C HIS A 28 5.53 -13.18 -20.28
N ASN A 29 4.51 -13.85 -19.71
CA ASN A 29 3.99 -15.10 -20.25
C ASN A 29 2.75 -14.80 -21.11
N PRO A 30 2.75 -15.10 -22.42
CA PRO A 30 1.63 -14.82 -23.32
C PRO A 30 0.39 -15.69 -23.04
N SER A 31 0.52 -16.76 -22.25
CA SER A 31 -0.64 -17.51 -21.77
C SER A 31 -1.30 -16.76 -20.61
N ARG A 32 -2.57 -16.36 -20.80
CA ARG A 32 -3.36 -15.71 -19.75
C ARG A 32 -3.54 -16.67 -18.57
N ALA A 33 -2.92 -16.36 -17.45
CA ALA A 33 -3.25 -17.02 -16.20
C ALA A 33 -4.68 -16.62 -15.80
N SER A 34 -5.53 -17.60 -15.45
CA SER A 34 -6.89 -17.35 -14.96
C SER A 34 -6.91 -16.73 -13.56
N GLN A 35 -5.79 -16.84 -12.83
CA GLN A 35 -5.60 -16.32 -11.47
C GLN A 35 -4.19 -15.75 -11.34
N THR A 36 -4.02 -14.77 -10.47
CA THR A 36 -2.72 -14.13 -10.19
C THR A 36 -2.56 -13.94 -8.69
N VAL A 37 -1.36 -14.20 -8.18
CA VAL A 37 -0.97 -13.93 -6.79
C VAL A 37 0.05 -12.80 -6.82
N GLY A 38 -0.26 -11.69 -6.15
CA GLY A 38 0.66 -10.56 -5.98
C GLY A 38 1.41 -10.67 -4.66
N ILE A 39 2.71 -10.40 -4.70
CA ILE A 39 3.54 -10.23 -3.50
C ILE A 39 3.89 -8.74 -3.41
N LEU A 40 3.66 -8.15 -2.25
CA LEU A 40 3.95 -6.74 -1.98
C LEU A 40 5.05 -6.65 -0.91
N ASP A 41 6.16 -6.01 -1.25
CA ASP A 41 7.26 -5.70 -0.34
C ASP A 41 7.43 -4.18 -0.31
N ILE A 42 7.15 -3.55 0.84
CA ILE A 42 7.14 -2.11 1.03
C ILE A 42 7.66 -1.74 2.43
N TYR A 43 8.05 -0.48 2.59
CA TYR A 43 8.43 0.07 3.91
C TYR A 43 7.25 0.08 4.89
N GLY A 44 7.53 -0.24 6.16
CA GLY A 44 6.58 -0.08 7.27
C GLY A 44 6.51 1.37 7.78
N PHE A 45 5.78 1.58 8.88
CA PHE A 45 5.66 2.90 9.50
C PHE A 45 7.03 3.44 9.96
N GLU A 46 7.30 4.71 9.67
CA GLU A 46 8.52 5.41 10.05
C GLU A 46 8.20 6.60 10.96
N ILE A 47 8.91 6.71 12.08
CA ILE A 47 8.80 7.85 13.00
C ILE A 47 10.21 8.31 13.36
N PHE A 48 10.57 9.50 12.88
CA PHE A 48 11.84 10.15 13.19
C PHE A 48 11.64 11.42 14.03
N HIS A 49 12.74 11.97 14.53
CA HIS A 49 12.74 13.24 15.26
C HIS A 49 12.22 14.40 14.38
N GLU A 50 12.62 14.41 13.11
CA GLU A 50 12.06 15.29 12.07
C GLU A 50 11.51 14.42 10.96
N ASN A 51 10.21 14.54 10.68
CA ASN A 51 9.56 13.81 9.61
C ASN A 51 9.42 14.74 8.39
N LEU A 52 9.89 14.26 7.24
CA LEU A 52 9.81 14.99 5.97
C LEU A 52 8.60 14.50 5.17
N PHE A 53 8.43 15.08 3.97
CA PHE A 53 7.36 14.70 3.05
C PHE A 53 7.40 13.21 2.70
N GLU A 54 8.59 12.63 2.62
CA GLU A 54 8.80 11.21 2.36
C GLU A 54 8.16 10.33 3.43
N GLN A 55 8.36 10.64 4.73
CA GLN A 55 7.72 9.91 5.82
C GLN A 55 6.21 10.06 5.80
N LEU A 56 5.69 11.23 5.40
CA LEU A 56 4.25 11.41 5.21
C LEU A 56 3.71 10.47 4.14
N CYS A 57 4.38 10.37 2.98
CA CYS A 57 3.98 9.43 1.92
C CYS A 57 4.03 7.96 2.39
N ILE A 58 5.10 7.57 3.08
CA ILE A 58 5.26 6.19 3.59
C ILE A 58 4.16 5.86 4.61
N ASN A 59 3.95 6.73 5.59
CA ASN A 59 2.95 6.50 6.64
C ASN A 59 1.52 6.55 6.08
N TYR A 60 1.23 7.40 5.09
CA TYR A 60 -0.08 7.43 4.43
C TYR A 60 -0.42 6.11 3.72
N VAL A 61 0.55 5.55 2.97
CA VAL A 61 0.34 4.26 2.30
C VAL A 61 0.13 3.15 3.33
N ASN A 62 0.93 3.13 4.40
CA ASN A 62 0.77 2.15 5.48
C ASN A 62 -0.59 2.26 6.19
N GLU A 63 -1.07 3.48 6.43
CA GLU A 63 -2.40 3.72 7.01
C GLU A 63 -3.52 3.15 6.12
N LYS A 64 -3.42 3.35 4.80
CA LYS A 64 -4.36 2.78 3.83
C LYS A 64 -4.34 1.25 3.80
N LEU A 65 -3.17 0.65 3.91
CA LEU A 65 -3.02 -0.80 3.96
C LEU A 65 -3.56 -1.39 5.26
N GLN A 66 -3.30 -0.72 6.39
CA GLN A 66 -3.88 -1.10 7.67
C GLN A 66 -5.40 -1.03 7.64
N GLN A 67 -5.99 0.02 7.03
CA GLN A 67 -7.43 0.14 6.85
C GLN A 67 -8.00 -1.03 6.01
N LEU A 68 -7.32 -1.39 4.91
CA LEU A 68 -7.73 -2.51 4.06
C LEU A 68 -7.69 -3.83 4.84
N PHE A 69 -6.59 -4.07 5.57
CA PHE A 69 -6.40 -5.28 6.36
C PHE A 69 -7.50 -5.44 7.42
N ILE A 70 -7.77 -4.40 8.21
CA ILE A 70 -8.82 -4.43 9.23
C ILE A 70 -10.18 -4.75 8.61
N SER A 71 -10.52 -4.12 7.50
CA SER A 71 -11.80 -4.36 6.79
C SER A 71 -11.94 -5.81 6.35
N GLN A 72 -10.89 -6.37 5.73
CA GLN A 72 -10.88 -7.75 5.25
C GLN A 72 -10.94 -8.76 6.40
N THR A 73 -10.17 -8.54 7.46
CA THR A 73 -10.18 -9.41 8.65
C THR A 73 -11.55 -9.41 9.30
N LEU A 74 -12.16 -8.24 9.52
CA LEU A 74 -13.50 -8.16 10.12
C LEU A 74 -14.56 -8.85 9.27
N GLN A 75 -14.49 -8.69 7.95
CA GLN A 75 -15.40 -9.39 7.03
C GLN A 75 -15.22 -10.92 7.12
N SER A 76 -13.97 -11.39 7.17
CA SER A 76 -13.66 -12.82 7.32
C SER A 76 -14.22 -13.38 8.63
N GLU A 77 -13.98 -12.70 9.76
CA GLU A 77 -14.50 -13.10 11.06
C GLU A 77 -16.03 -13.16 11.07
N GLN A 78 -16.71 -12.14 10.54
CA GLN A 78 -18.18 -12.15 10.45
C GLN A 78 -18.73 -13.33 9.64
N LEU A 79 -18.03 -13.76 8.59
CA LEU A 79 -18.41 -14.92 7.79
C LEU A 79 -18.22 -16.22 8.58
N GLU A 80 -17.16 -16.33 9.38
CA GLU A 80 -16.91 -17.51 10.22
C GLU A 80 -17.94 -17.62 11.34
N TYR A 81 -18.24 -16.52 12.05
CA TYR A 81 -19.28 -16.50 13.09
C TYR A 81 -20.65 -16.94 12.55
N LYS A 82 -21.01 -16.47 11.34
CA LYS A 82 -22.25 -16.90 10.66
C LYS A 82 -22.22 -18.38 10.30
N ARG A 83 -21.07 -18.91 9.86
CA ARG A 83 -20.90 -20.33 9.53
C ARG A 83 -21.06 -21.21 10.77
N GLU A 84 -20.55 -20.77 11.91
CA GLU A 84 -20.62 -21.47 13.18
C GLU A 84 -21.95 -21.26 13.93
N GLY A 85 -22.83 -20.38 13.43
CA GLY A 85 -24.12 -20.07 14.07
C GLY A 85 -23.99 -19.22 15.34
N ILE A 86 -22.85 -18.55 15.53
CA ILE A 86 -22.57 -17.69 16.70
C ILE A 86 -23.10 -16.29 16.40
N ALA A 87 -23.83 -15.70 17.36
CA ALA A 87 -24.31 -14.33 17.24
C ALA A 87 -23.13 -13.34 17.21
N TRP A 88 -23.05 -12.55 16.15
CA TRP A 88 -22.04 -11.50 16.03
C TRP A 88 -22.32 -10.36 17.02
N VAL A 89 -21.34 -10.07 17.88
CA VAL A 89 -21.34 -8.86 18.70
C VAL A 89 -20.57 -7.78 17.95
N ASN A 90 -21.18 -6.60 17.78
CA ASN A 90 -20.51 -5.52 17.07
C ASN A 90 -19.32 -5.00 17.88
N ILE A 91 -18.11 -5.27 17.41
CA ILE A 91 -16.88 -4.81 18.05
C ILE A 91 -16.59 -3.39 17.55
N GLN A 92 -16.51 -2.44 18.46
CA GLN A 92 -16.00 -1.12 18.12
C GLN A 92 -14.50 -1.22 17.89
N PHE A 93 -14.07 -0.90 16.67
CA PHE A 93 -12.65 -0.76 16.33
C PHE A 93 -12.33 0.69 16.01
N PHE A 94 -11.08 1.05 16.22
CA PHE A 94 -10.58 2.39 15.96
C PHE A 94 -10.57 2.66 14.46
N ASN A 95 -11.31 3.70 14.02
CA ASN A 95 -11.42 4.06 12.62
C ASN A 95 -10.34 5.07 12.24
N ASN A 96 -9.32 4.61 11.51
CA ASN A 96 -8.21 5.45 11.10
C ASN A 96 -8.55 6.37 9.90
N GLN A 97 -9.78 6.34 9.37
CA GLN A 97 -10.21 7.27 8.31
C GLN A 97 -9.97 8.73 8.69
N ALA A 98 -10.10 9.09 9.97
CA ALA A 98 -9.86 10.46 10.42
C ALA A 98 -8.44 10.95 10.09
N TYR A 99 -7.40 10.11 10.24
CA TYR A 99 -6.01 10.46 9.93
C TYR A 99 -5.78 10.63 8.43
N ILE A 100 -6.39 9.76 7.64
CA ILE A 100 -6.39 9.85 6.19
C ILE A 100 -7.01 11.17 5.73
N TYR A 101 -8.13 11.61 6.31
CA TYR A 101 -8.79 12.84 5.91
C TYR A 101 -7.97 14.09 6.25
N ILE A 102 -7.28 14.11 7.39
CA ILE A 102 -6.38 15.22 7.76
C ILE A 102 -5.21 15.34 6.78
N GLN A 103 -4.72 14.23 6.23
CA GLN A 103 -3.64 14.22 5.24
C GLN A 103 -4.08 14.61 3.82
N ASN A 104 -5.38 14.80 3.58
CA ASN A 104 -5.94 15.28 2.31
C ASN A 104 -6.39 16.75 2.35
N ALA A 105 -6.26 17.43 3.50
CA ALA A 105 -6.59 18.85 3.71
C ALA A 105 -5.33 19.72 3.56
#